data_AF-A0A8T6E7M2-F1
#
_entry.id   AF-A0A8T6E7M2-F1
#
_cell.length_a   1.000
_cell.length_b   1.000
_cell.length_c   1.000
_cell.angle_alpha   90.00
_cell.angle_beta   90.00
_cell.angle_gamma   90.00
#
_symmetry.space_group_name_H-M   'P 1'
#
loop_
_entity.id
_entity.type
_entity.pdbx_description
1 polymer ?
#
loop_
_entity_poly.entity_id
_entity_poly.type
_entity_poly.pdbx_seq_one_letter_code
_entity_poly.pdbx_strand_id
1 'polypeptide(L)'
;MVGHTVNPGTRDYHYYRCRHVYAGKGRKKCMGRYVPADALEQGIWSELLSVLSKPELVLRELHDAAHAQVDPAELARLEAGIASLQKREEKLVSLYSYEGVDGDIVRRELEGLRRERTTLTDEFELLTCRAAALEPAVDEATLRTACDAIAQRLDGAGPDDQVRVLEALQISALVTREEVTVEAMLPIAPSDPLLDGKISAPLHEHGHDDVDEGVIPDRAEDAGARGR
;
A
#
# COMPACT_ATOMS: atom_id res chain seq x y z
N MET A 1 2.33 -7.06 26.03
CA MET A 1 2.98 -7.84 27.11
C MET A 1 3.65 -6.87 28.09
N VAL A 2 4.31 -7.34 29.14
CA VAL A 2 5.16 -6.52 30.02
C VAL A 2 6.57 -7.12 30.05
N GLY A 3 7.58 -6.26 29.99
CA GLY A 3 8.98 -6.65 30.15
C GLY A 3 9.32 -6.90 31.62
N HIS A 4 10.10 -7.94 31.87
CA HIS A 4 10.65 -8.30 33.18
C HIS A 4 12.14 -8.54 33.06
N THR A 5 12.90 -7.93 33.96
CA THR A 5 14.33 -8.22 34.11
C THR A 5 14.52 -9.10 35.34
N VAL A 6 15.27 -10.19 35.16
CA VAL A 6 15.69 -11.09 36.25
C VAL A 6 17.21 -10.99 36.36
N ASN A 7 17.70 -10.62 37.54
CA ASN A 7 19.12 -10.48 37.82
C ASN A 7 19.57 -11.56 38.82
N PRO A 8 20.11 -12.70 38.36
CA PRO A 8 20.71 -13.73 39.21
C PRO A 8 22.15 -13.41 39.66
N GLY A 9 22.66 -12.19 39.46
CA GLY A 9 23.95 -11.71 39.97
C GLY A 9 25.13 -11.76 38.98
N THR A 10 25.08 -12.59 37.95
CA THR A 10 26.14 -12.71 36.91
C THR A 10 25.81 -12.03 35.59
N ARG A 11 24.53 -11.94 35.23
CA ARG A 11 24.05 -11.27 34.01
C ARG A 11 22.56 -10.93 34.15
N ASP A 12 22.12 -9.84 33.55
CA ASP A 12 20.70 -9.51 33.42
C ASP A 12 20.04 -10.34 32.32
N TYR A 13 18.86 -10.88 32.62
CA TYR A 13 18.02 -11.60 31.65
C TYR A 13 16.68 -10.87 31.48
N HIS A 14 16.32 -10.58 30.23
CA HIS A 14 15.08 -9.91 29.88
C HIS A 14 14.04 -10.89 29.34
N TYR A 15 12.80 -10.76 29.80
CA TYR A 15 11.69 -11.62 29.41
C TYR A 15 10.40 -10.83 29.18
N TYR A 16 9.61 -11.25 28.21
CA TYR A 16 8.23 -10.82 28.06
C TYR A 16 7.26 -11.75 28.78
N ARG A 17 6.26 -11.15 29.42
CA ARG A 17 5.17 -11.86 30.08
C ARG A 17 3.82 -11.22 29.81
N CYS A 18 2.75 -12.02 29.82
CA CYS A 18 1.40 -11.48 29.77
C CYS A 18 1.07 -10.64 31.03
N ARG A 19 0.51 -9.45 30.82
CA ARG A 19 0.09 -8.55 31.91
C ARG A 19 -0.97 -9.18 32.83
N HIS A 20 -1.84 -10.02 32.27
CA HIS A 20 -2.90 -10.72 33.01
C HIS A 20 -2.39 -11.81 33.97
N VAL A 21 -1.09 -12.06 34.03
CA VAL A 21 -0.52 -12.93 35.07
C VAL A 21 -0.57 -12.27 36.45
N TYR A 22 -0.58 -10.94 36.50
CA TYR A 22 -0.71 -10.15 37.74
C TYR A 22 -2.17 -9.78 38.07
N ALA A 23 -3.13 -10.42 37.40
CA ALA A 23 -4.54 -10.12 37.62
C ALA A 23 -4.94 -10.47 39.07
N GLY A 24 -5.60 -9.51 39.75
CA GLY A 24 -6.10 -9.67 41.11
C GLY A 24 -7.27 -10.66 41.22
N LYS A 25 -7.75 -10.87 42.45
CA LYS A 25 -8.89 -11.78 42.72
C LYS A 25 -10.11 -11.40 41.88
N GLY A 26 -10.72 -12.38 41.21
CA GLY A 26 -11.92 -12.20 40.38
C GLY A 26 -11.69 -12.10 38.87
N ARG A 27 -10.43 -12.10 38.40
CA ARG A 27 -10.09 -12.14 36.97
C ARG A 27 -9.36 -13.44 36.62
N LYS A 28 -9.58 -13.97 35.40
CA LYS A 28 -8.86 -15.15 34.91
C LYS A 28 -7.37 -14.83 34.79
N LYS A 29 -6.53 -15.55 35.54
CA LYS A 29 -5.08 -15.42 35.48
C LYS A 29 -4.58 -16.04 34.18
N CYS A 30 -3.77 -15.30 33.44
CA CYS A 30 -3.13 -15.85 32.24
C CYS A 30 -2.07 -16.88 32.66
N MET A 31 -2.01 -18.02 31.97
CA MET A 31 -1.00 -19.07 32.17
C MET A 31 0.05 -19.05 31.04
N GLY A 32 0.33 -17.88 30.48
CA GLY A 32 1.35 -17.70 29.45
C GLY A 32 2.77 -17.95 29.98
N ARG A 33 3.65 -18.45 29.10
CA ARG A 33 5.06 -18.71 29.41
C ARG A 33 5.88 -17.42 29.51
N TYR A 34 7.07 -17.52 30.08
CA TYR A 34 8.10 -16.49 29.92
C TYR A 34 8.71 -16.63 28.54
N VAL A 35 8.82 -15.53 27.82
CA VAL A 35 9.43 -15.49 26.50
C VAL A 35 10.75 -14.72 26.64
N PRO A 36 11.91 -15.31 26.34
CA PRO A 36 13.18 -14.58 26.35
C PRO A 36 13.11 -13.40 25.38
N ALA A 37 13.39 -12.18 25.85
CA ALA A 37 13.23 -10.96 25.06
C ALA A 37 14.20 -10.96 23.86
N ASP A 38 15.48 -11.16 24.10
CA ASP A 38 16.52 -11.16 23.07
C ASP A 38 16.21 -12.13 21.93
N ALA A 39 15.78 -13.36 22.26
CA ALA A 39 15.46 -14.38 21.26
C ALA A 39 14.19 -14.04 20.46
N LEU A 40 13.19 -13.44 21.11
CA LEU A 40 11.97 -13.00 20.44
C LEU A 40 12.26 -11.84 19.49
N GLU A 41 12.97 -10.82 19.97
CA GLU A 41 13.29 -9.61 19.20
C GLU A 41 14.17 -9.93 18.00
N GLN A 42 15.23 -10.73 18.20
CA GLN A 42 16.08 -11.20 17.10
C GLN A 42 15.30 -12.05 16.11
N GLY A 43 14.42 -12.93 16.58
CA GLY A 43 13.55 -13.73 15.73
C GLY A 43 12.65 -12.87 14.86
N ILE A 44 11.94 -11.92 15.46
CA ILE A 44 11.07 -10.96 14.76
C ILE A 44 11.88 -10.16 13.73
N TRP A 45 13.05 -9.65 14.11
CA TRP A 45 13.91 -8.87 13.22
C TRP A 45 14.39 -9.71 12.02
N SER A 46 14.81 -10.95 12.25
CA SER A 46 15.28 -11.84 11.18
C SER A 46 14.17 -12.22 10.19
N GLU A 47 12.96 -12.49 10.69
CA GLU A 47 11.80 -12.76 9.84
C GLU A 47 11.37 -11.51 9.06
N LEU A 48 11.44 -10.34 9.70
CA LEU A 48 11.14 -9.08 9.03
C LEU A 48 12.09 -8.83 7.85
N LEU A 49 13.39 -8.98 8.06
CA LEU A 49 14.39 -8.89 7.00
C LEU A 49 14.12 -9.90 5.88
N SER A 50 13.80 -11.15 6.24
CA SER A 50 13.48 -12.23 5.29
C SER A 50 12.25 -11.89 4.44
N VAL A 51 11.22 -11.27 5.01
CA VAL A 51 10.00 -10.88 4.29
C VAL A 51 10.25 -9.65 3.42
N LEU A 52 10.89 -8.61 3.94
CA LEU A 52 11.16 -7.37 3.19
C LEU A 52 12.16 -7.58 2.03
N SER A 53 13.01 -8.61 2.11
CA SER A 53 13.93 -9.00 1.03
C SER A 53 13.24 -9.78 -0.10
N LYS A 54 11.96 -10.14 0.04
CA LYS A 54 11.19 -10.90 -0.95
C LYS A 54 10.22 -9.96 -1.69
N PRO A 55 10.62 -9.34 -2.81
CA PRO A 55 9.75 -8.47 -3.59
C PRO A 55 8.47 -9.16 -4.06
N GLU A 56 8.44 -10.48 -4.21
CA GLU A 56 7.25 -11.21 -4.65
C GLU A 56 6.13 -11.12 -3.61
N LEU A 57 6.51 -11.10 -2.32
CA LEU A 57 5.55 -10.87 -1.24
C LEU A 57 5.10 -9.41 -1.26
N VAL A 58 6.01 -8.47 -1.42
CA VAL A 58 5.69 -7.03 -1.47
C VAL A 58 4.75 -6.70 -2.64
N LEU A 59 5.02 -7.24 -3.84
CA LEU A 59 4.15 -7.08 -5.02
C LEU A 59 2.77 -7.66 -4.77
N ARG A 60 2.69 -8.86 -4.18
CA ARG A 60 1.42 -9.49 -3.86
C ARG A 60 0.61 -8.63 -2.90
N GLU A 61 1.20 -8.17 -1.80
CA GLU A 61 0.49 -7.33 -0.82
C GLU A 61 0.08 -5.97 -1.42
N LEU A 62 0.91 -5.38 -2.28
CA LEU A 62 0.56 -4.15 -3.02
C LEU A 62 -0.63 -4.36 -3.96
N HIS A 63 -0.62 -5.47 -4.70
CA HIS A 63 -1.73 -5.85 -5.59
C HIS A 63 -2.99 -6.11 -4.77
N ASP A 64 -2.91 -6.95 -3.73
CA ASP A 64 -4.03 -7.28 -2.85
C ASP A 64 -4.62 -6.02 -2.21
N ALA A 65 -3.80 -5.04 -1.84
CA ALA A 65 -4.29 -3.78 -1.31
C ALA A 65 -4.93 -2.85 -2.35
N ALA A 66 -4.46 -2.86 -3.60
CA ALA A 66 -5.13 -2.17 -4.70
C ALA A 66 -6.53 -2.77 -4.96
N HIS A 67 -6.64 -4.11 -4.91
CA HIS A 67 -7.89 -4.83 -5.10
C HIS A 67 -8.82 -4.80 -3.87
N ALA A 68 -8.29 -4.67 -2.65
CA ALA A 68 -9.09 -4.55 -1.43
C ALA A 68 -9.98 -3.29 -1.39
N GLN A 69 -9.67 -2.28 -2.21
CA GLN A 69 -10.52 -1.09 -2.37
C GLN A 69 -11.74 -1.33 -3.28
N VAL A 70 -11.83 -2.49 -3.91
CA VAL A 70 -12.99 -2.91 -4.71
C VAL A 70 -13.60 -4.16 -4.10
N ASP A 71 -14.88 -4.09 -3.73
CA ASP A 71 -15.58 -5.25 -3.20
C ASP A 71 -15.76 -6.30 -4.33
N PRO A 72 -15.11 -7.47 -4.24
CA PRO A 72 -15.23 -8.50 -5.27
C PRO A 72 -16.67 -9.04 -5.39
N ALA A 73 -17.45 -9.00 -4.30
CA ALA A 73 -18.85 -9.39 -4.34
C ALA A 73 -19.70 -8.39 -5.13
N GLU A 74 -19.36 -7.11 -5.07
CA GLU A 74 -20.03 -6.05 -5.83
C GLU A 74 -19.74 -6.18 -7.34
N LEU A 75 -18.48 -6.40 -7.72
CA LEU A 75 -18.12 -6.68 -9.12
C LEU A 75 -18.86 -7.90 -9.67
N ALA A 76 -18.88 -9.01 -8.91
CA ALA A 76 -19.59 -10.22 -9.31
C ALA A 76 -21.10 -9.98 -9.44
N ARG A 77 -21.68 -9.14 -8.58
CA ARG A 77 -23.10 -8.74 -8.64
C ARG A 77 -23.40 -7.95 -9.92
N LEU A 78 -22.56 -6.97 -10.25
CA LEU A 78 -22.70 -6.16 -11.46
C LEU A 78 -22.55 -7.01 -12.73
N GLU A 79 -21.54 -7.88 -12.79
CA GLU A 79 -21.33 -8.80 -13.91
C GLU A 79 -22.52 -9.75 -14.11
N ALA A 80 -23.02 -10.34 -13.02
CA ALA A 80 -24.21 -11.19 -13.06
C ALA A 80 -25.47 -10.42 -13.51
N GLY A 81 -25.60 -9.15 -13.09
CA GLY A 81 -26.67 -8.25 -13.52
C GLY A 81 -26.62 -7.97 -15.01
N ILE A 82 -25.44 -7.61 -15.54
CA ILE A 82 -25.21 -7.38 -16.97
C ILE A 82 -25.55 -8.65 -17.78
N ALA A 83 -25.04 -9.81 -17.38
CA ALA A 83 -25.31 -11.08 -18.05
C ALA A 83 -26.79 -11.47 -18.02
N SER A 84 -27.50 -11.18 -16.93
CA SER A 84 -28.94 -11.40 -16.80
C SER A 84 -29.73 -10.52 -17.77
N LEU A 85 -29.37 -9.24 -17.90
CA LEU A 85 -30.00 -8.31 -18.83
C LEU A 85 -29.74 -8.71 -20.29
N GLN A 86 -28.51 -9.10 -20.64
CA GLN A 86 -28.18 -9.63 -21.97
C GLN A 86 -29.05 -10.84 -22.34
N LYS A 87 -29.20 -11.81 -21.43
CA LYS A 87 -30.08 -12.97 -21.64
C LYS A 87 -31.56 -12.57 -21.81
N ARG A 88 -32.02 -11.55 -21.11
CA ARG A 88 -33.39 -11.01 -21.27
C ARG A 88 -33.56 -10.34 -22.63
N GLU A 89 -32.59 -9.56 -23.09
CA GLU A 89 -32.59 -8.96 -24.42
C GLU A 89 -32.64 -10.04 -25.52
N GLU A 90 -31.78 -11.06 -25.43
CA GLU A 90 -31.75 -12.19 -26.38
C GLU A 90 -33.09 -12.94 -26.41
N LYS A 91 -33.66 -13.21 -25.23
CA LYS A 91 -34.94 -13.89 -25.12
C LYS A 91 -36.07 -13.06 -25.72
N LEU A 92 -36.07 -11.74 -25.52
CA LEU A 92 -37.08 -10.85 -26.07
C LEU A 92 -37.01 -10.82 -27.61
N VAL A 93 -35.81 -10.77 -28.18
CA VAL A 93 -35.59 -10.85 -29.64
C VAL A 93 -36.03 -12.21 -30.19
N SER A 94 -35.71 -13.30 -29.47
CA SER A 94 -36.15 -14.65 -29.83
C SER A 94 -37.68 -14.76 -29.85
N LEU A 95 -38.37 -14.25 -28.83
CA LEU A 95 -39.84 -14.26 -28.73
C LEU A 95 -40.52 -13.46 -29.85
N TYR A 96 -39.95 -12.33 -30.25
CA TYR A 96 -40.45 -11.55 -31.40
C TYR A 96 -40.39 -12.36 -32.71
N SER A 97 -39.41 -13.25 -32.85
CA SER A 97 -39.21 -14.05 -34.06
C SER A 97 -40.28 -15.14 -34.27
N TYR A 98 -41.10 -15.46 -33.26
CA TYR A 98 -42.12 -16.50 -33.34
C TYR A 98 -43.52 -16.01 -33.78
N GLU A 99 -43.64 -14.75 -34.22
CA GLU A 99 -44.86 -14.08 -34.71
C GLU A 99 -46.03 -14.04 -33.68
N GLY A 100 -46.46 -12.84 -33.28
CA GLY A 100 -47.58 -12.66 -32.35
C GLY A 100 -47.41 -11.55 -31.30
N VAL A 101 -46.30 -10.79 -31.34
CA VAL A 101 -46.00 -9.70 -30.41
C VAL A 101 -45.86 -8.38 -31.16
N ASP A 102 -46.43 -7.31 -30.61
CA ASP A 102 -46.34 -5.96 -31.15
C ASP A 102 -44.87 -5.46 -31.13
N GLY A 103 -44.36 -5.06 -32.30
CA GLY A 103 -42.99 -4.57 -32.47
C GLY A 103 -42.70 -3.26 -31.72
N ASP A 104 -43.70 -2.43 -31.47
CA ASP A 104 -43.52 -1.18 -30.69
C ASP A 104 -43.36 -1.47 -29.20
N ILE A 105 -44.05 -2.50 -28.69
CA ILE A 105 -43.87 -2.98 -27.32
C ILE A 105 -42.46 -3.58 -27.16
N VAL A 106 -42.05 -4.45 -28.09
CA VAL A 106 -40.71 -5.05 -28.08
C VAL A 106 -39.61 -4.00 -28.13
N ARG A 107 -39.74 -2.98 -29.00
CA ARG A 107 -38.76 -1.88 -29.05
C ARG A 107 -38.64 -1.14 -27.73
N ARG A 108 -39.76 -0.79 -27.10
CA ARG A 108 -39.77 -0.06 -25.83
C ARG A 108 -39.12 -0.86 -24.71
N GLU A 109 -39.46 -2.15 -24.60
CA GLU A 109 -38.85 -3.06 -23.61
C GLU A 109 -37.35 -3.24 -23.85
N LEU A 110 -36.94 -3.40 -25.12
CA LEU A 110 -35.53 -3.54 -25.47
C LEU A 110 -34.73 -2.28 -25.16
N GLU A 111 -35.28 -1.09 -25.41
CA GLU A 111 -34.66 0.17 -25.01
C GLU A 111 -34.52 0.30 -23.49
N GLY A 112 -35.52 -0.14 -22.73
CA GLY A 112 -35.46 -0.18 -21.26
C GLY A 112 -34.32 -1.07 -20.76
N LEU A 113 -34.27 -2.32 -21.24
CA LEU A 113 -33.23 -3.28 -20.87
C LEU A 113 -31.83 -2.79 -21.26
N ARG A 114 -31.68 -2.18 -22.44
CA ARG A 114 -30.39 -1.62 -22.88
C ARG A 114 -29.93 -0.46 -22.00
N ARG A 115 -30.83 0.44 -21.60
CA ARG A 115 -30.50 1.55 -20.69
C ARG A 115 -30.03 1.01 -19.34
N GLU A 116 -30.75 0.05 -18.78
CA GLU A 116 -30.36 -0.59 -17.51
C GLU A 116 -29.00 -1.28 -17.61
N ARG A 117 -28.75 -2.00 -18.72
CA ARG A 117 -27.47 -2.64 -18.97
C ARG A 117 -26.34 -1.62 -19.10
N THR A 118 -26.54 -0.53 -19.84
CA THR A 118 -25.55 0.54 -19.95
C THR A 118 -25.20 1.10 -18.59
N THR A 119 -26.19 1.40 -17.73
CA THR A 119 -25.93 1.87 -16.37
C THR A 119 -25.06 0.89 -15.56
N LEU A 120 -25.39 -0.41 -15.57
CA LEU A 120 -24.59 -1.40 -14.85
C LEU A 120 -23.18 -1.59 -15.45
N THR A 121 -23.06 -1.43 -16.77
CA THR A 121 -21.77 -1.52 -17.47
C THR A 121 -20.89 -0.32 -17.11
N ASP A 122 -21.45 0.89 -17.11
CA ASP A 122 -20.73 2.11 -16.72
C ASP A 122 -20.25 2.03 -15.25
N GLU A 123 -21.08 1.49 -14.36
CA GLU A 123 -20.72 1.26 -12.96
C GLU A 123 -19.59 0.23 -12.81
N PHE A 124 -19.67 -0.87 -13.56
CA PHE A 124 -18.62 -1.90 -13.61
C PHE A 124 -17.30 -1.33 -14.17
N GLU A 125 -17.35 -0.57 -15.26
CA GLU A 125 -16.19 0.08 -15.87
C GLU A 125 -15.56 1.11 -14.92
N LEU A 126 -16.37 1.89 -14.20
CA LEU A 126 -15.87 2.85 -13.22
C LEU A 126 -15.11 2.16 -12.08
N LEU A 127 -15.66 1.07 -11.53
CA LEU A 127 -15.03 0.33 -10.44
C LEU A 127 -13.73 -0.36 -10.90
N THR A 128 -13.72 -0.96 -12.09
CA THR A 128 -12.54 -1.62 -12.65
C THR A 128 -11.45 -0.63 -13.05
N CYS A 129 -11.80 0.53 -13.63
CA CYS A 129 -10.85 1.60 -13.89
C CYS A 129 -10.23 2.15 -12.61
N ARG A 130 -11.02 2.26 -11.53
CA ARG A 130 -10.49 2.68 -10.22
C ARG A 130 -9.51 1.66 -9.64
N ALA A 131 -9.79 0.37 -9.77
CA ALA A 131 -8.84 -0.69 -9.39
C ALA A 131 -7.55 -0.60 -10.20
N ALA A 132 -7.65 -0.50 -11.53
CA ALA A 132 -6.50 -0.42 -12.42
C ALA A 132 -5.65 0.84 -12.21
N ALA A 133 -6.27 1.98 -11.85
CA ALA A 133 -5.54 3.20 -11.51
C ALA A 133 -4.76 3.09 -10.18
N LEU A 134 -5.17 2.16 -9.31
CA LEU A 134 -4.50 1.86 -8.05
C LEU A 134 -3.46 0.75 -8.19
N GLU A 135 -3.45 0.00 -9.30
CA GLU A 135 -2.38 -0.95 -9.58
C GLU A 135 -1.08 -0.18 -9.74
N PRO A 136 -0.11 -0.38 -8.83
CA PRO A 136 1.12 0.37 -8.91
C PRO A 136 1.90 -0.17 -10.12
N ALA A 137 2.24 0.72 -11.06
CA ALA A 137 3.12 0.42 -12.18
C ALA A 137 4.56 0.24 -11.67
N VAL A 138 4.78 -0.81 -10.88
CA VAL A 138 6.07 -1.13 -10.29
C VAL A 138 6.77 -2.11 -11.21
N ASP A 139 7.91 -1.69 -11.75
CA ASP A 139 8.83 -2.59 -12.41
C ASP A 139 9.46 -3.54 -11.38
N GLU A 140 9.35 -4.85 -11.61
CA GLU A 140 9.83 -5.90 -10.71
C GLU A 140 11.35 -5.78 -10.46
N ALA A 141 12.13 -5.40 -11.48
CA ALA A 141 13.57 -5.24 -11.34
C ALA A 141 13.93 -4.05 -10.44
N THR A 142 13.22 -2.94 -10.59
CA THR A 142 13.33 -1.77 -9.73
C THR A 142 12.95 -2.11 -8.28
N LEU A 143 11.86 -2.85 -8.08
CA LEU A 143 11.44 -3.28 -6.75
C LEU A 143 12.44 -4.23 -6.09
N ARG A 144 12.99 -5.20 -6.83
CA ARG A 144 14.06 -6.08 -6.33
C ARG A 144 15.22 -5.26 -5.79
N THR A 145 15.68 -4.30 -6.59
CA THR A 145 16.79 -3.42 -6.20
C THR A 145 16.46 -2.62 -4.95
N ALA A 146 15.23 -2.13 -4.81
CA ALA A 146 14.78 -1.43 -3.62
C ALA A 146 14.72 -2.34 -2.39
N CYS A 147 14.17 -3.56 -2.52
CA CYS A 147 14.13 -4.57 -1.45
C CYS A 147 15.55 -4.92 -0.97
N ASP A 148 16.48 -5.15 -1.90
CA ASP A 148 17.87 -5.46 -1.57
C ASP A 148 18.57 -4.30 -0.86
N ALA A 149 18.35 -3.06 -1.32
CA ALA A 149 18.89 -1.86 -0.68
C ALA A 149 18.33 -1.66 0.74
N ILE A 150 17.04 -1.91 0.95
CA ILE A 150 16.41 -1.87 2.27
C ILE A 150 17.00 -2.95 3.17
N ALA A 151 17.08 -4.20 2.70
CA ALA A 151 17.66 -5.30 3.46
C ALA A 151 19.10 -5.01 3.91
N GLN A 152 19.94 -4.49 3.02
CA GLN A 152 21.32 -4.10 3.34
C GLN A 152 21.39 -2.98 4.39
N ARG A 153 20.51 -1.98 4.30
CA ARG A 153 20.45 -0.90 5.29
C ARG A 153 19.96 -1.39 6.66
N LEU A 154 19.05 -2.35 6.67
CA LEU A 154 18.46 -2.90 7.89
C LEU A 154 19.35 -3.96 8.57
N ASP A 155 20.21 -4.65 7.82
CA ASP A 155 21.17 -5.64 8.36
C ASP A 155 22.17 -5.01 9.36
N GLY A 156 22.49 -3.72 9.16
CA GLY A 156 23.34 -2.92 10.05
C GLY A 156 22.59 -1.97 10.99
N ALA A 157 21.25 -2.03 11.05
CA ALA A 157 20.46 -1.06 11.81
C ALA A 157 20.73 -1.16 13.32
N GLY A 158 21.05 -0.01 13.93
CA GLY A 158 21.19 0.10 15.38
C GLY A 158 19.83 -0.03 16.11
N PRO A 159 19.83 -0.21 17.44
CA PRO A 159 18.60 -0.46 18.21
C PRO A 159 17.50 0.59 18.01
N ASP A 160 17.87 1.87 17.94
CA ASP A 160 16.91 2.96 17.75
C ASP A 160 16.24 2.91 16.37
N ASP A 161 16.99 2.49 15.34
CA ASP A 161 16.47 2.37 13.99
C ASP A 161 15.61 1.11 13.84
N GLN A 162 15.95 0.04 14.55
CA GLN A 162 15.09 -1.14 14.65
C GLN A 162 13.73 -0.79 15.24
N VAL A 163 13.70 -0.04 16.35
CA VAL A 163 12.44 0.43 16.96
C VAL A 163 11.62 1.26 15.97
N ARG A 164 12.24 2.22 15.28
CA ARG A 164 11.55 3.03 14.27
C ARG A 164 10.94 2.20 13.15
N VAL A 165 11.64 1.18 12.67
CA VAL A 165 11.16 0.30 11.60
C VAL A 165 9.99 -0.56 12.11
N LEU A 166 10.10 -1.12 13.31
CA LEU A 166 9.03 -1.91 13.92
C LEU A 166 7.76 -1.06 14.15
N GLU A 167 7.92 0.20 14.55
CA GLU A 167 6.82 1.15 14.71
C GLU A 167 6.19 1.53 13.36
N ALA A 168 7.01 1.84 12.36
CA ALA A 168 6.53 2.20 11.02
C ALA A 168 5.73 1.07 10.36
N LEU A 169 6.13 -0.19 10.59
CA LEU A 169 5.45 -1.38 10.09
C LEU A 169 4.35 -1.89 11.02
N GLN A 170 4.06 -1.15 12.10
CA GLN A 170 3.02 -1.45 13.09
C GLN A 170 3.08 -2.91 13.57
N ILE A 171 4.29 -3.41 13.84
CA ILE A 171 4.51 -4.81 14.16
C ILE A 171 3.76 -5.20 15.43
N SER A 172 2.98 -6.27 15.34
CA SER A 172 2.28 -6.89 16.45
C SER A 172 2.67 -8.35 16.55
N ALA A 173 2.83 -8.87 17.77
CA ALA A 173 3.20 -10.26 17.98
C ALA A 173 2.19 -10.95 18.90
N LEU A 174 1.53 -11.97 18.35
CA LEU A 174 0.67 -12.88 19.11
C LEU A 174 1.50 -14.07 19.58
N VAL A 175 1.71 -14.15 20.90
CA VAL A 175 2.46 -15.25 21.50
C VAL A 175 1.51 -16.26 22.13
N THR A 176 1.54 -17.49 21.62
CA THR A 176 0.86 -18.64 22.22
C THR A 176 1.84 -19.46 23.07
N ARG A 177 1.41 -20.63 23.55
CA ARG A 177 2.30 -21.54 24.30
C ARG A 177 3.37 -22.17 23.42
N GLU A 178 3.07 -22.38 22.14
CA GLU A 178 3.87 -23.19 21.23
C GLU A 178 4.49 -22.33 20.13
N GLU A 179 3.80 -21.29 19.67
CA GLU A 179 4.19 -20.47 18.53
C GLU A 179 4.15 -18.96 18.83
N VAL A 180 4.82 -18.21 17.98
CA VAL A 180 4.77 -16.74 17.91
C VAL A 180 4.34 -16.40 16.50
N THR A 181 3.21 -15.73 16.38
CA THR A 181 2.73 -15.19 15.11
C THR A 181 3.05 -13.70 15.09
N VAL A 182 3.71 -13.25 14.03
CA VAL A 182 4.04 -11.83 13.82
C VAL A 182 3.10 -11.30 12.75
N GLU A 183 2.42 -10.22 13.06
CA GLU A 183 1.59 -9.46 12.14
C GLU A 183 2.28 -8.13 11.87
N ALA A 184 2.29 -7.74 10.61
CA ALA A 184 2.92 -6.51 10.13
C ALA A 184 1.98 -5.83 9.14
N MET A 185 2.03 -4.51 9.08
CA MET A 185 1.31 -3.74 8.09
C MET A 185 2.30 -2.94 7.25
N LEU A 186 2.26 -3.14 5.93
CA LEU A 186 2.99 -2.31 4.99
C LEU A 186 2.12 -1.10 4.61
N PRO A 187 2.49 0.14 4.97
CA PRO A 187 1.70 1.30 4.61
C PRO A 187 1.84 1.60 3.10
N ILE A 188 0.71 1.57 2.37
CA ILE A 188 0.68 1.80 0.90
C ILE A 188 0.55 3.30 0.56
N ALA A 189 0.28 4.13 1.56
CA ALA A 189 0.44 5.58 1.51
C ALA A 189 1.37 5.99 2.67
N PRO A 190 2.20 7.03 2.52
CA PRO A 190 2.94 7.56 3.65
C PRO A 190 1.94 8.01 4.71
N SER A 191 1.84 7.24 5.79
CA SER A 191 1.20 7.69 7.02
C SER A 191 2.13 8.71 7.65
N ASP A 192 2.03 9.98 7.25
CA ASP A 192 2.80 11.03 7.88
C ASP A 192 1.98 11.76 8.94
N PRO A 193 2.59 11.96 10.13
CA PRO A 193 2.33 13.20 10.84
C PRO A 193 3.58 14.04 11.17
N LEU A 194 4.81 13.67 10.79
CA LEU A 194 6.03 14.25 11.41
C LEU A 194 7.29 14.45 10.54
N LEU A 195 7.26 14.31 9.21
CA LEU A 195 8.46 14.52 8.36
C LEU A 195 8.36 15.69 7.36
N ASP A 196 7.99 16.89 7.85
CA ASP A 196 8.49 18.14 7.26
C ASP A 196 9.97 18.33 7.63
N GLY A 197 10.85 17.61 6.92
CA GLY A 197 12.26 17.51 7.29
C GLY A 197 13.20 17.18 6.14
N LYS A 198 13.02 17.83 4.99
CA LYS A 198 14.00 18.02 3.89
C LYS A 198 15.06 16.91 3.72
N ILE A 199 14.75 15.89 2.92
CA ILE A 199 15.81 15.12 2.24
C ILE A 199 16.32 16.02 1.10
N SER A 200 17.44 16.71 1.35
CA SER A 200 18.16 17.46 0.32
C SER A 200 19.18 16.51 -0.31
N ALA A 201 18.88 16.01 -1.51
CA ALA A 201 19.88 15.33 -2.34
C ALA A 201 20.60 16.38 -3.22
N PRO A 202 21.93 16.35 -3.34
CA PRO A 202 22.63 17.23 -4.27
C PRO A 202 22.57 16.62 -5.68
N LEU A 203 21.92 17.30 -6.62
CA LEU A 203 22.06 16.99 -8.04
C LEU A 203 23.26 17.75 -8.60
N HIS A 204 24.21 17.01 -9.14
CA HIS A 204 25.37 17.54 -9.83
C HIS A 204 25.53 16.82 -11.17
N GLU A 205 25.08 17.45 -12.26
CA GLU A 205 25.45 17.18 -13.66
C GLU A 205 25.24 18.52 -14.41
N HIS A 206 26.23 19.33 -14.78
CA HIS A 206 27.20 19.27 -15.91
C HIS A 206 26.61 19.20 -17.32
N GLY A 207 26.72 20.33 -18.06
CA GLY A 207 26.77 20.47 -19.52
C GLY A 207 25.42 20.76 -20.22
N HIS A 208 25.30 21.47 -21.33
CA HIS A 208 26.17 22.33 -22.16
C HIS A 208 25.21 22.92 -23.25
N ASP A 209 25.52 24.12 -23.75
CA ASP A 209 25.09 24.79 -24.99
C ASP A 209 23.71 25.47 -25.23
N ASP A 210 23.88 26.72 -25.70
CA ASP A 210 23.16 27.51 -26.71
C ASP A 210 21.71 27.99 -26.46
N VAL A 211 21.53 29.31 -26.41
CA VAL A 211 20.92 30.13 -27.49
C VAL A 211 21.32 31.61 -27.32
N ASP A 212 21.90 32.15 -28.38
CA ASP A 212 22.11 33.56 -28.70
C ASP A 212 20.80 34.21 -29.16
N GLU A 213 20.32 35.28 -28.50
CA GLU A 213 19.55 36.33 -29.19
C GLU A 213 19.49 37.62 -28.36
N GLY A 214 20.03 38.69 -28.93
CA GLY A 214 20.30 39.95 -28.26
C GLY A 214 19.08 40.85 -28.03
N VAL A 215 19.23 41.74 -27.05
CA VAL A 215 18.49 43.01 -26.94
C VAL A 215 19.47 44.13 -26.56
N ILE A 216 19.38 45.19 -27.36
CA ILE A 216 20.21 46.41 -27.49
C ILE A 216 20.03 47.38 -26.28
N PRO A 217 20.99 48.30 -26.03
CA PRO A 217 21.27 48.88 -24.72
C PRO A 217 20.57 50.22 -24.45
N ASP A 218 20.50 50.60 -23.16
CA ASP A 218 20.00 51.91 -22.72
C ASP A 218 21.15 52.89 -22.42
N ARG A 219 20.93 54.10 -22.95
CA ARG A 219 21.46 55.45 -22.69
C ARG A 219 22.71 55.63 -21.81
N ALA A 220 23.78 56.28 -22.28
CA ALA A 220 23.90 57.71 -22.65
C ALA A 220 23.68 58.68 -21.48
N GLU A 221 24.78 59.24 -20.96
CA GLU A 221 25.06 60.69 -20.78
C GLU A 221 26.25 60.85 -19.82
N ASP A 222 27.09 61.88 -19.86
CA ASP A 222 27.69 62.72 -20.89
C ASP A 222 28.77 63.55 -20.13
N ALA A 223 29.59 64.28 -20.87
CA ALA A 223 30.38 65.45 -20.46
C ALA A 223 31.77 65.26 -19.86
N GLY A 224 32.76 65.87 -20.53
CA GLY A 224 33.97 66.35 -19.87
C GLY A 224 35.17 66.60 -20.78
N ALA A 225 35.10 67.64 -21.62
CA ALA A 225 36.07 67.95 -22.66
C ALA A 225 37.38 68.66 -22.19
N ARG A 226 38.40 68.56 -23.06
CA ARG A 226 39.63 69.40 -23.22
C ARG A 226 40.74 69.14 -22.19
N GLY A 227 42.04 69.09 -22.52
CA GLY A 227 42.78 69.46 -23.72
C GLY A 227 44.05 70.21 -23.29
N ARG A 228 45.23 69.62 -23.54
CA ARG A 228 46.61 70.08 -23.22
C ARG A 228 47.00 70.17 -21.75
#